data_AF-A0A6M0SEP3-F1
#
_entry.id   AF-A0A6M0SEP3-F1
#
_cell.length_a   1.000
_cell.length_b   1.000
_cell.length_c   1.000
_cell.angle_alpha   90.00
_cell.angle_beta   90.00
_cell.angle_gamma   90.00
#
_symmetry.space_group_name_H-M   'P 1'
#
loop_
_entity.id
_entity.type
_entity.pdbx_description
1 polymer ?
#
loop_
_entity_poly.entity_id
_entity_poly.type
_entity_poly.pdbx_seq_one_letter_code
_entity_poly.pdbx_strand_id
1 'polypeptide(L)'
;MQHYDIVGAIAFARINELQGINNLVDDRQLTIKERLKRICSRNSLPPANWDQSKLSLPGKSVRVSNQKLKATGYQFIHPQVVV
;
A
#
# COMPACT_ATOMS: atom_id res chain seq x y z
N MET A 1 0.59 0.19 -4.21
CA MET A 1 0.97 1.58 -4.43
C MET A 1 2.42 1.67 -4.87
N GLN A 2 2.68 2.28 -6.02
CA GLN A 2 4.00 2.65 -6.51
C GLN A 2 4.25 4.14 -6.28
N HIS A 3 5.50 4.60 -6.40
CA HIS A 3 5.85 6.01 -6.15
C HIS A 3 5.08 6.98 -7.06
N TYR A 4 4.73 6.57 -8.29
CA TYR A 4 3.90 7.37 -9.20
C TYR A 4 2.46 7.58 -8.72
N ASP A 5 1.90 6.67 -7.92
CA ASP A 5 0.56 6.85 -7.36
C ASP A 5 0.51 8.00 -6.34
N ILE A 6 1.63 8.31 -5.69
CA ILE A 6 1.75 9.45 -4.76
C ILE A 6 1.67 10.75 -5.54
N VAL A 7 2.43 10.85 -6.64
CA VAL A 7 2.42 12.02 -7.51
C VAL A 7 1.03 12.24 -8.12
N GLY A 8 0.40 11.16 -8.60
CA GLY A 8 -0.97 11.20 -9.13
C GLY A 8 -2.00 11.70 -8.11
N ALA A 9 -1.93 11.20 -6.88
CA ALA A 9 -2.84 11.60 -5.82
C ALA A 9 -2.67 13.06 -5.40
N ILE A 10 -1.43 13.55 -5.32
CA ILE A 10 -1.16 14.97 -5.01
C ILE A 10 -1.68 15.87 -6.12
N ALA A 11 -1.42 15.52 -7.38
CA ALA A 11 -1.91 16.26 -8.53
C ALA A 11 -3.45 16.29 -8.55
N PHE A 12 -4.09 15.14 -8.33
CA PHE A 12 -5.55 15.04 -8.23
C PHE A 12 -6.12 15.88 -7.09
N ALA A 13 -5.51 15.82 -5.90
CA ALA A 13 -5.93 16.58 -4.75
C ALA A 13 -5.87 18.09 -5.00
N ARG A 14 -4.84 18.55 -5.71
CA ARG A 14 -4.70 19.94 -6.12
C ARG A 14 -5.76 20.35 -7.13
N ILE A 15 -6.00 19.56 -8.18
CA ILE A 15 -6.96 19.87 -9.25
C ILE A 15 -8.40 19.90 -8.73
N ASN A 16 -8.74 18.99 -7.82
CA ASN A 16 -10.09 18.86 -7.26
C ASN A 16 -10.26 19.60 -5.92
N GLU A 17 -9.28 20.43 -5.54
CA GLU A 17 -9.26 21.21 -4.31
C GLU A 17 -9.67 20.42 -3.06
N LEU A 18 -9.19 19.17 -2.96
CA LEU A 18 -9.61 18.25 -1.91
C LEU A 18 -9.29 18.83 -0.53
N GLN A 19 -10.31 18.88 0.33
CA GLN A 19 -10.19 19.42 1.68
C GLN A 19 -10.02 18.33 2.75
N GLY A 20 -9.23 18.68 3.77
CA GLY A 20 -8.98 17.84 4.94
C GLY A 20 -8.10 16.62 4.68
N ILE A 21 -8.15 15.65 5.59
CA ILE A 21 -7.26 14.48 5.56
C ILE A 21 -7.85 13.40 4.65
N ASN A 22 -7.08 12.95 3.66
CA ASN A 22 -7.40 11.83 2.78
C ASN A 22 -6.29 10.77 2.87
N ASN A 23 -6.68 9.52 3.12
CA ASN A 23 -5.72 8.44 3.24
C ASN A 23 -5.34 7.90 1.87
N LEU A 24 -4.06 8.00 1.53
CA LEU A 24 -3.50 7.42 0.34
C LEU A 24 -2.88 6.06 0.68
N VAL A 25 -3.68 5.00 0.60
CA VAL A 25 -3.23 3.61 0.80
C VAL A 25 -3.80 2.70 -0.29
N ASP A 26 -3.04 1.67 -0.65
CA ASP A 26 -3.47 0.65 -1.62
C ASP A 26 -4.63 -0.18 -1.04
N ASP A 27 -5.43 -0.80 -1.91
CA ASP A 27 -6.54 -1.67 -1.52
C ASP A 27 -6.09 -2.99 -0.90
N ARG A 28 -4.83 -3.34 -1.11
CA ARG A 28 -4.26 -4.61 -0.68
C ARG A 28 -3.83 -4.54 0.78
N GLN A 29 -4.58 -5.20 1.67
CA GLN A 29 -4.21 -5.41 3.07
C GLN A 29 -3.24 -6.59 3.21
N LEU A 30 -2.08 -6.54 2.54
CA LEU A 30 -1.07 -7.59 2.67
C LEU A 30 -0.26 -7.39 3.94
N THR A 31 -0.11 -8.46 4.70
CA THR A 31 0.89 -8.54 5.77
C THR A 31 2.30 -8.47 5.17
N ILE A 32 3.27 -8.06 6.00
CA ILE A 32 4.69 -8.03 5.61
C ILE A 32 5.16 -9.41 5.10
N LYS A 33 4.68 -10.49 5.74
CA LYS A 33 4.98 -11.88 5.34
C LYS A 33 4.48 -12.19 3.93
N GLU A 34 3.24 -11.82 3.62
CA GLU A 34 2.67 -12.06 2.29
C GLU A 34 3.36 -11.22 1.21
N ARG A 35 3.73 -9.97 1.53
CA ARG A 35 4.46 -9.10 0.60
C ARG A 35 5.84 -9.69 0.27
N LEU A 36 6.60 -10.12 1.27
CA LEU A 36 7.90 -10.75 1.06
C LEU A 36 7.78 -12.07 0.30
N LYS A 37 6.78 -12.90 0.61
CA LYS A 37 6.54 -14.14 -0.14
C LYS A 37 6.31 -13.87 -1.63
N ARG A 38 5.54 -12.84 -1.98
CA ARG A 38 5.29 -12.45 -3.39
C ARG A 38 6.58 -11.97 -4.07
N ILE A 39 7.38 -11.15 -3.40
CA ILE A 39 8.67 -10.66 -3.92
C ILE A 39 9.63 -11.83 -4.17
N CYS A 40 9.80 -12.74 -3.20
CA CYS A 40 10.67 -13.91 -3.36
C CYS A 40 10.21 -14.79 -4.52
N SER A 41 8.90 -15.04 -4.61
CA SER A 41 8.33 -15.90 -5.66
C SER A 41 8.55 -15.34 -7.06
N ARG A 42 8.39 -14.02 -7.26
CA ARG A 42 8.61 -13.41 -8.59
C ARG A 42 10.09 -13.37 -8.99
N ASN A 43 10.99 -13.18 -8.03
CA ASN A 43 12.42 -13.07 -8.30
C ASN A 43 13.15 -14.43 -8.24
N SER A 44 12.41 -15.54 -8.15
CA SER A 44 12.97 -16.90 -7.97
C SER A 44 13.96 -16.99 -6.80
N LEU A 45 13.71 -16.21 -5.74
CA LEU A 45 14.51 -16.20 -4.53
C LEU A 45 13.96 -17.23 -3.52
N PRO A 46 14.82 -17.83 -2.70
CA PRO A 46 14.37 -18.68 -1.61
C PRO A 46 13.43 -17.90 -0.67
N PRO A 47 12.40 -18.57 -0.11
CA PRO A 47 11.49 -17.94 0.83
C PRO A 47 12.23 -17.48 2.10
N ALA A 48 11.83 -16.33 2.64
CA ALA A 48 12.42 -15.81 3.86
C ALA A 48 12.23 -16.78 5.05
N ASN A 49 13.31 -17.02 5.80
CA ASN A 49 13.27 -17.76 7.05
C ASN A 49 12.81 -16.83 8.19
N TRP A 50 11.69 -17.15 8.82
CA TRP A 50 11.08 -16.35 9.88
C TRP A 50 11.37 -16.99 11.24
N ASP A 51 12.17 -16.31 12.05
CA ASP A 51 12.42 -16.72 13.44
C ASP A 51 11.17 -16.44 14.30
N GLN A 52 10.43 -17.49 14.65
CA GLN A 52 9.22 -17.39 15.46
C GLN A 52 9.49 -17.03 16.93
N SER A 53 10.75 -17.18 17.39
CA SER A 53 11.14 -16.82 18.76
C SER A 53 11.31 -15.31 18.95
N LYS A 54 11.47 -14.56 17.85
CA LYS A 54 11.57 -13.10 17.87
C LYS A 54 10.19 -12.48 17.70
N LEU A 55 9.61 -12.06 18.82
CA LEU A 55 8.45 -11.17 18.81
C LEU A 55 8.84 -9.87 18.10
N SER A 56 8.29 -9.65 16.91
CA SER A 56 8.33 -8.34 16.27
C SER A 56 7.68 -7.33 17.22
N LEU A 57 8.33 -6.19 17.46
CA LEU A 57 7.72 -5.06 18.15
C LEU A 57 6.30 -4.86 17.58
N PRO A 58 5.24 -4.78 18.41
CA PRO A 58 3.88 -4.61 17.92
C PRO A 58 3.72 -3.19 17.37
N GLY A 59 4.36 -2.89 16.24
CA GLY A 59 3.96 -1.81 15.37
C GLY A 59 2.56 -2.14 14.91
N LYS A 60 1.55 -1.48 15.50
CA LYS A 60 0.15 -1.66 15.15
C LYS A 60 0.03 -1.63 13.64
N SER A 61 -0.34 -2.75 13.04
CA SER A 61 -0.76 -2.76 11.64
C SER A 61 -2.10 -2.03 11.60
N VAL A 62 -2.05 -0.71 11.45
CA VAL A 62 -3.25 0.12 11.40
C VAL A 62 -3.85 -0.09 10.02
N ARG A 63 -5.03 -0.70 9.98
CA ARG A 63 -5.83 -0.76 8.76
C ARG A 63 -6.39 0.62 8.51
N VAL A 64 -5.93 1.26 7.44
CA VAL A 64 -6.39 2.57 7.02
C VAL A 64 -7.29 2.39 5.80
N SER A 65 -8.43 3.08 5.76
CA SER A 65 -9.36 3.06 4.63
C SER A 65 -9.08 4.22 3.67
N ASN A 66 -9.05 3.93 2.37
CA ASN A 66 -8.96 4.91 1.28
C ASN A 66 -10.35 5.29 0.71
N GLN A 67 -11.45 4.83 1.32
CA GLN A 67 -12.80 5.06 0.81
C GLN A 67 -13.12 6.55 0.60
N LYS A 68 -12.66 7.42 1.52
CA LYS A 68 -12.84 8.88 1.39
C LYS A 68 -12.20 9.42 0.11
N LEU A 69 -10.98 8.97 -0.20
CA LEU A 69 -10.29 9.37 -1.43
C LEU A 69 -11.00 8.80 -2.66
N LYS A 70 -11.44 7.54 -2.63
CA LYS A 70 -12.19 6.93 -3.75
C LYS A 70 -13.54 7.59 -4.02
N ALA A 71 -14.23 8.04 -2.97
CA ALA A 71 -15.51 8.74 -3.09
C ALA A 71 -15.38 10.07 -3.86
N THR A 72 -14.17 10.64 -3.94
CA THR A 72 -13.89 11.83 -4.75
C THR A 72 -13.70 11.53 -6.24
N GLY A 73 -13.73 10.25 -6.64
CA GLY A 73 -13.49 9.82 -8.01
C GLY A 73 -12.02 9.49 -8.31
N TYR A 74 -11.14 9.54 -7.32
CA TYR A 74 -9.73 9.21 -7.52
C TYR A 74 -9.52 7.74 -7.92
N GLN A 75 -8.75 7.53 -8.97
CA GLN A 75 -8.29 6.22 -9.42
C GLN A 75 -6.77 6.16 -9.33
N PHE A 76 -6.24 5.05 -8.80
CA PHE A 76 -4.80 4.82 -8.77
C PHE A 76 -4.27 4.66 -10.20
N ILE A 77 -3.13 5.30 -10.49
CA ILE A 77 -2.42 5.17 -11.78
C ILE A 77 -1.96 3.72 -11.96
N HIS A 78 -1.56 3.07 -10.87
CA HIS A 78 -1.19 1.66 -10.82
C HIS A 78 -2.16 0.90 -9.92
N PRO A 79 -3.35 0.51 -10.41
CA PRO A 79 -4.32 -0.27 -9.62
C PRO A 79 -3.78 -1.65 -9.24
N GLN A 80 -2.72 -2.11 -9.92
CA GLN A 80 -1.97 -3.29 -9.56
C GLN A 80 -0.52 -2.94 -9.25
N VAL A 81 -0.07 -3.30 -8.04
CA VAL A 81 1.37 -3.38 -7.77
C VAL A 81 1.93 -4.49 -8.63
N VAL A 82 2.77 -4.09 -9.58
CA VAL A 82 3.70 -4.95 -10.30
C VAL A 82 4.78 -5.31 -9.26
N VAL A 83 4.51 -6.28 -8.40
CA VAL A 83 5.49 -6.82 -7.41
C VAL A 83 6.36 -7.79 -8.12
#